data_AF-A0A6N7PU21-F1
#
_entry.id   AF-A0A6N7PU21-F1
#
_cell.length_a   1.000
_cell.length_b   1.000
_cell.length_c   1.000
_cell.angle_alpha   90.00
_cell.angle_beta   90.00
_cell.angle_gamma   90.00
#
_symmetry.space_group_name_H-M   'P 1'
#
loop_
_entity.id
_entity.type
_entity.pdbx_description
1 polymer ?
#
loop_
_entity_poly.entity_id
_entity_poly.type
_entity_poly.pdbx_seq_one_letter_code
_entity_poly.pdbx_strand_id
1 'polypeptide(L)'
;MRQTHEKPRVFAFAALALVLVAGCADEPTPRAPGAAAAGYEVVPQWLKPPAGQTLGEAVGVGVDSHNHVFVFHRADRGWGNEQIIDKPTIWMVEADSGEVLASWGENVFLVPHGLGVDKNDHVWVTDVGLDRIFEFSHDGALLQTIGRGDE
;
A
#
# COMPACT_ATOMS: atom_id res chain seq x y z
N MET A 1 56.13 -48.24 -33.76
CA MET A 1 54.68 -48.52 -33.67
C MET A 1 54.50 -49.72 -32.77
N ARG A 2 54.20 -49.52 -31.48
CA ARG A 2 54.06 -50.61 -30.50
C ARG A 2 52.77 -50.40 -29.71
N GLN A 3 51.94 -51.45 -29.73
CA GLN A 3 50.67 -51.56 -29.04
C GLN A 3 50.85 -51.58 -27.51
N THR A 4 49.84 -51.10 -26.78
CA THR A 4 49.73 -51.35 -25.35
C THR A 4 48.41 -52.06 -25.05
N HIS A 5 48.59 -53.21 -24.41
CA HIS A 5 47.63 -54.20 -23.93
C HIS A 5 46.80 -53.73 -22.71
N GLU A 6 45.73 -54.47 -22.46
CA GLU A 6 44.64 -54.27 -21.49
C GLU A 6 44.99 -54.39 -19.99
N LYS A 7 44.01 -53.97 -19.17
CA LYS A 7 43.91 -53.86 -17.69
C LYS A 7 43.93 -55.24 -16.96
N PRO A 8 44.16 -55.31 -15.63
CA PRO A 8 43.00 -55.33 -14.70
C PRO A 8 43.24 -54.75 -13.27
N ARG A 9 42.16 -54.84 -12.47
CA ARG A 9 41.82 -54.20 -11.18
C ARG A 9 42.41 -54.94 -9.96
N VAL A 10 42.68 -54.25 -8.85
CA VAL A 10 42.58 -54.81 -7.48
C VAL A 10 42.10 -53.75 -6.47
N PHE A 11 41.27 -54.21 -5.54
CA PHE A 11 40.52 -53.53 -4.49
C PHE A 11 41.37 -53.06 -3.29
N ALA A 12 40.93 -51.99 -2.62
CA ALA A 12 41.15 -51.79 -1.19
C ALA A 12 39.94 -51.05 -0.59
N PHE A 13 39.14 -51.78 0.20
CA PHE A 13 38.09 -51.22 1.06
C PHE A 13 38.77 -50.69 2.33
N ALA A 14 38.68 -49.39 2.59
CA ALA A 14 38.94 -48.81 3.90
C ALA A 14 37.60 -48.33 4.47
N ALA A 15 37.10 -49.04 5.48
CA ALA A 15 35.95 -48.63 6.25
C ALA A 15 36.37 -47.57 7.26
N LEU A 16 35.81 -46.37 7.16
CA LEU A 16 35.88 -45.35 8.21
C LEU A 16 34.45 -45.13 8.72
N ALA A 17 34.16 -45.61 9.92
CA ALA A 17 32.90 -45.36 10.60
C ALA A 17 32.87 -43.91 11.09
N LEU A 18 32.04 -43.08 10.46
CA LEU A 18 31.73 -41.73 10.93
C LEU A 18 30.53 -41.82 11.89
N VAL A 19 30.78 -41.59 13.18
CA VAL A 19 29.71 -41.42 14.17
C VAL A 19 29.10 -40.04 13.95
N LEU A 20 27.89 -39.99 13.39
CA LEU A 20 27.09 -38.78 13.33
C LEU A 20 26.47 -38.54 14.71
N VAL A 21 26.91 -37.47 15.36
CA VAL A 21 26.22 -36.90 16.52
C VAL A 21 24.90 -36.34 16.00
N ALA A 22 23.78 -36.99 16.32
CA ALA A 22 22.45 -36.46 16.06
C ALA A 22 22.22 -35.26 17.00
N GLY A 23 22.59 -34.07 16.56
CA GLY A 23 22.04 -32.84 17.12
C GLY A 23 20.57 -32.77 16.71
N CYS A 24 19.66 -32.71 17.67
CA CYS A 24 18.29 -32.30 17.42
C CYS A 24 18.32 -30.84 16.98
N ALA A 25 18.40 -30.59 15.68
CA ALA A 25 17.98 -29.33 15.12
C ALA A 25 16.45 -29.38 15.07
N ASP A 26 15.78 -28.49 15.82
CA ASP A 26 14.37 -28.18 15.57
C ASP A 26 14.29 -27.54 14.18
N GLU A 27 14.08 -28.37 13.16
CA GLU A 27 13.72 -27.92 11.82
C GLU A 27 12.34 -27.25 11.93
N PRO A 28 12.16 -25.97 11.52
CA PRO A 28 10.86 -25.35 11.51
C PRO A 28 9.99 -26.15 10.53
N THR A 29 8.98 -26.83 11.06
CA THR A 29 8.08 -27.66 10.26
C THR A 29 7.43 -26.78 9.19
N PRO A 30 7.53 -27.13 7.88
CA PRO A 30 6.86 -26.36 6.85
C PRO A 30 5.36 -26.35 7.16
N ARG A 31 4.81 -25.17 7.40
CA ARG A 31 3.37 -24.99 7.60
C ARG A 31 2.69 -25.53 6.34
N ALA A 32 1.89 -26.58 6.49
CA ALA A 32 1.04 -27.05 5.40
C ALA A 32 0.25 -25.86 4.84
N PRO A 33 0.16 -25.69 3.52
CA PRO A 33 -0.58 -24.58 2.93
C PRO A 33 -2.02 -24.66 3.45
N GLY A 34 -2.39 -23.71 4.29
CA GLY A 34 -3.78 -23.50 4.68
C GLY A 34 -4.59 -23.31 3.40
N ALA A 35 -5.77 -23.93 3.35
CA ALA A 35 -6.71 -23.83 2.24
C ALA A 35 -6.69 -22.41 1.65
N ALA A 36 -6.46 -22.31 0.33
CA ALA A 36 -6.37 -21.04 -0.36
C ALA A 36 -7.66 -20.24 -0.15
N ALA A 37 -7.60 -19.27 0.77
CA ALA A 37 -8.50 -18.14 0.77
C ALA A 37 -8.27 -17.39 -0.55
N ALA A 38 -9.33 -16.86 -1.18
CA ALA A 38 -9.18 -16.02 -2.36
C ALA A 38 -8.04 -15.01 -2.11
N GLY A 39 -6.98 -15.12 -2.90
CA GLY A 39 -5.73 -14.40 -2.65
C GLY A 39 -5.86 -12.94 -3.05
N TYR A 40 -5.24 -12.05 -2.27
CA TYR A 40 -4.94 -10.69 -2.71
C TYR A 40 -3.50 -10.68 -3.22
N GLU A 41 -3.27 -10.04 -4.36
CA GLU A 41 -1.95 -9.76 -4.88
C GLU A 41 -1.70 -8.26 -4.94
N VAL A 42 -0.48 -7.86 -4.65
CA VAL A 42 -0.06 -6.46 -4.80
C VAL A 42 0.07 -6.17 -6.28
N VAL A 43 -0.63 -5.14 -6.77
CA VAL A 43 -0.40 -4.58 -8.09
C VAL A 43 0.70 -3.52 -7.97
N PRO A 44 1.95 -3.81 -8.35
CA PRO A 44 3.05 -2.87 -8.19
C PRO A 44 2.81 -1.63 -9.07
N GLN A 45 3.14 -0.46 -8.54
CA GLN A 45 3.09 0.82 -9.27
C GLN A 45 1.72 1.13 -9.90
N TRP A 46 0.65 0.65 -9.27
CA TRP A 46 -0.72 0.92 -9.70
C TRP A 46 -0.99 2.43 -9.75
N LEU A 47 -0.79 3.13 -8.64
CA LEU A 47 -1.04 4.57 -8.56
C LEU A 47 -0.05 5.37 -9.41
N LYS A 48 -0.57 6.28 -10.22
CA LYS A 48 0.18 7.22 -11.06
C LYS A 48 -0.09 8.65 -10.61
N PRO A 49 0.74 9.21 -9.70
CA PRO A 49 0.59 10.58 -9.22
C PRO A 49 0.65 11.61 -10.36
N PRO A 50 -0.04 12.75 -10.23
CA PRO A 50 0.10 13.87 -11.18
C PRO A 50 1.55 14.35 -11.24
N ALA A 51 1.96 14.86 -12.39
CA ALA A 51 3.33 15.33 -12.59
C ALA A 51 3.73 16.38 -11.55
N GLY A 52 4.86 16.16 -10.88
CA GLY A 52 5.38 17.07 -9.85
C GLY A 52 4.69 16.98 -8.48
N GLN A 53 3.75 16.04 -8.30
CA GLN A 53 3.12 15.75 -7.02
C GLN A 53 3.61 14.42 -6.45
N THR A 54 3.69 14.36 -5.12
CA THR A 54 4.01 13.15 -4.37
C THR A 54 2.84 12.82 -3.46
N LEU A 55 2.53 11.54 -3.32
CA LEU A 55 1.61 11.07 -2.29
C LEU A 55 2.35 11.07 -0.94
N GLY A 56 2.00 11.99 -0.05
CA GLY A 56 2.45 11.97 1.34
C GLY A 56 1.72 10.93 2.17
N GLU A 57 1.54 11.21 3.47
CA GLU A 57 0.77 10.35 4.36
C GLU A 57 -0.66 10.21 3.83
N ALA A 58 -1.00 9.02 3.32
CA ALA A 58 -2.36 8.65 2.97
C ALA A 58 -3.12 8.30 4.24
N VAL A 59 -4.15 9.09 4.55
CA VAL A 59 -4.87 9.05 5.83
C VAL A 59 -6.27 8.45 5.69
N GLY A 60 -6.86 8.52 4.49
CA GLY A 60 -8.18 7.95 4.20
C GLY A 60 -8.29 7.45 2.77
N VAL A 61 -9.10 6.42 2.57
CA VAL A 61 -9.43 5.85 1.25
C VAL A 61 -10.91 5.51 1.20
N GLY A 62 -11.53 5.70 0.03
CA GLY A 62 -12.92 5.36 -0.23
C GLY A 62 -13.11 5.00 -1.70
N VAL A 63 -14.21 4.32 -2.02
CA VAL A 63 -14.54 3.93 -3.39
C VAL A 63 -15.99 4.34 -3.66
N ASP A 64 -16.23 4.98 -4.81
CA ASP A 64 -17.56 5.40 -5.24
C ASP A 64 -18.28 4.33 -6.09
N SER A 65 -19.49 4.63 -6.53
CA SER A 65 -20.28 3.76 -7.40
C SER A 65 -19.73 3.61 -8.83
N HIS A 66 -18.76 4.45 -9.22
CA HIS A 66 -18.13 4.47 -10.54
C HIS A 66 -16.80 3.72 -10.59
N ASN A 67 -16.39 3.07 -9.49
CA ASN A 67 -15.09 2.42 -9.35
C ASN A 67 -13.92 3.43 -9.38
N HIS A 68 -14.13 4.62 -8.85
CA HIS A 68 -13.04 5.54 -8.54
C HIS A 68 -12.58 5.36 -7.09
N VAL A 69 -11.28 5.30 -6.88
CA VAL A 69 -10.65 5.28 -5.57
C VAL A 69 -10.32 6.72 -5.17
N PHE A 70 -10.90 7.19 -4.07
CA PHE A 70 -10.59 8.47 -3.47
C PHE A 70 -9.48 8.28 -2.44
N VAL A 71 -8.42 9.07 -2.53
CA VAL A 71 -7.31 9.05 -1.59
C VAL A 71 -7.21 10.42 -0.91
N PHE A 72 -7.37 10.45 0.42
CA PHE A 72 -7.12 11.64 1.22
C PHE A 72 -5.71 11.55 1.82
N HIS A 73 -4.89 12.57 1.57
CA HIS A 73 -3.49 12.58 1.95
C HIS A 73 -3.02 13.97 2.38
N ARG A 74 -1.84 14.03 3.01
CA ARG A 74 -1.27 15.27 3.57
C ARG A 74 -0.33 16.01 2.62
N ALA A 75 -0.51 15.82 1.31
CA ALA A 75 0.40 16.35 0.28
C ALA A 75 1.88 16.05 0.60
N ASP A 76 2.71 17.07 0.85
CA ASP A 76 4.12 16.94 1.22
C ASP A 76 4.38 17.19 2.73
N ARG A 77 3.33 17.16 3.55
CA ARG A 77 3.37 17.40 5.00
C ARG A 77 3.23 16.10 5.79
N GLY A 78 3.83 16.06 6.98
CA GLY A 78 3.62 15.03 7.99
C GLY A 78 2.82 15.54 9.18
N TRP A 79 2.55 14.66 10.16
CA TRP A 79 1.86 15.02 11.39
C TRP A 79 2.54 16.18 12.15
N GLY A 80 1.75 17.07 12.76
CA GLY A 80 2.24 18.16 13.62
C GLY A 80 2.60 19.46 12.90
N ASN A 81 2.26 19.57 11.61
CA ASN A 81 2.32 20.85 10.90
C ASN A 81 1.05 21.67 11.19
N GLU A 82 1.22 22.91 11.66
CA GLU A 82 0.12 23.82 12.01
C GLU A 82 -0.19 24.83 10.89
N GLN A 83 0.17 24.53 9.64
CA GLN A 83 -0.17 25.35 8.48
C GLN A 83 -1.14 24.64 7.55
N ILE A 84 -2.08 25.41 7.00
CA ILE A 84 -2.95 24.96 5.94
C ILE A 84 -2.11 24.45 4.75
N ILE A 85 -2.52 23.31 4.21
CA ILE A 85 -1.86 22.66 3.08
C ILE A 85 -2.24 23.40 1.79
N ASP A 86 -1.25 23.93 1.08
CA ASP A 86 -1.41 24.72 -0.15
C ASP A 86 -1.48 23.89 -1.44
N LYS A 87 -1.51 22.56 -1.30
CA LYS A 87 -1.52 21.58 -2.38
C LYS A 87 -2.79 20.71 -2.31
N PRO A 88 -3.20 20.08 -3.43
CA PRO A 88 -4.31 19.14 -3.40
C PRO A 88 -4.06 18.03 -2.38
N THR A 89 -5.11 17.65 -1.68
CA THR A 89 -5.10 16.66 -0.59
C THR A 89 -6.04 15.50 -0.85
N ILE A 90 -6.96 15.63 -1.81
CA ILE A 90 -7.86 14.57 -2.25
C ILE A 90 -7.56 14.27 -3.71
N TRP A 91 -7.30 13.00 -4.02
CA TRP A 91 -7.19 12.49 -5.39
C TRP A 91 -8.33 11.54 -5.70
N MET A 92 -8.95 11.69 -6.87
CA MET A 92 -9.84 10.71 -7.47
C MET A 92 -9.06 9.90 -8.49
N VAL A 93 -8.95 8.59 -8.27
CA VAL A 93 -8.12 7.68 -9.05
C VAL A 93 -9.01 6.68 -9.76
N GLU A 94 -8.76 6.42 -11.04
CA GLU A 94 -9.42 5.34 -11.75
C GLU A 94 -8.87 3.98 -11.28
N ALA A 95 -9.76 3.08 -10.83
CA ALA A 95 -9.36 1.85 -10.13
C ALA A 95 -8.52 0.87 -10.96
N ASP A 96 -8.73 0.75 -12.27
CA ASP A 96 -8.05 -0.27 -13.07
C ASP A 96 -6.66 0.19 -13.54
N SER A 97 -6.55 1.47 -13.91
CA SER A 97 -5.36 2.08 -14.51
C SER A 97 -4.49 2.83 -13.51
N GLY A 98 -5.05 3.22 -12.36
CA GLY A 98 -4.41 4.01 -11.33
C GLY A 98 -4.10 5.46 -11.74
N GLU A 99 -4.68 5.93 -12.84
CA GLU A 99 -4.59 7.32 -13.28
C GLU A 99 -5.37 8.24 -12.33
N VAL A 100 -4.76 9.34 -11.91
CA VAL A 100 -5.45 10.38 -11.14
C VAL A 100 -6.28 11.23 -12.10
N LEU A 101 -7.60 11.07 -12.01
CA LEU A 101 -8.59 11.76 -12.86
C LEU A 101 -8.80 13.22 -12.44
N ALA A 102 -8.79 13.48 -11.13
CA ALA A 102 -8.93 14.81 -10.57
C ALA A 102 -8.25 14.91 -9.20
N SER A 103 -7.88 16.13 -8.81
CA SER A 103 -7.35 16.42 -7.48
C SER A 103 -7.86 17.78 -7.00
N TRP A 104 -8.14 17.89 -5.70
CA TRP A 104 -8.65 19.10 -5.06
C TRP A 104 -8.32 19.11 -3.55
N GLY A 105 -8.83 20.11 -2.84
CA GLY A 105 -8.67 20.25 -1.40
C GLY A 105 -7.45 21.07 -0.97
N GLU A 106 -6.79 21.74 -1.91
CA GLU A 106 -5.80 22.77 -1.61
C GLU A 106 -6.41 23.92 -0.82
N ASN A 107 -5.66 24.43 0.15
CA ASN A 107 -6.04 25.54 1.02
C ASN A 107 -7.27 25.28 1.90
N VAL A 108 -7.68 24.02 2.07
CA VAL A 108 -8.83 23.64 2.90
C VAL A 108 -8.41 23.04 4.25
N PHE A 109 -7.38 22.21 4.27
CA PHE A 109 -7.08 21.32 5.40
C PHE A 109 -5.80 21.71 6.15
N LEU A 110 -5.80 21.43 7.45
CA LEU A 110 -4.70 21.59 8.38
C LEU A 110 -4.10 20.22 8.73
N VAL A 111 -4.92 19.31 9.27
CA VAL A 111 -4.52 17.95 9.65
C VAL A 111 -5.54 16.94 9.11
N PRO A 112 -5.46 16.59 7.80
CA PRO A 112 -6.24 15.51 7.19
C PRO A 112 -6.23 14.22 8.02
N HIS A 113 -7.40 13.58 8.13
CA HIS A 113 -7.54 12.30 8.85
C HIS A 113 -8.48 11.31 8.13
N GLY A 114 -9.79 11.35 8.36
CA GLY A 114 -10.73 10.38 7.81
C GLY A 114 -11.25 10.76 6.42
N LEU A 115 -11.59 9.74 5.61
CA LEU A 115 -12.37 9.86 4.38
C LEU A 115 -13.43 8.75 4.31
N GLY A 116 -14.61 9.06 3.81
CA GLY A 116 -15.64 8.11 3.40
C GLY A 116 -16.41 8.61 2.18
N VAL A 117 -16.95 7.70 1.39
CA VAL A 117 -17.81 8.03 0.24
C VAL A 117 -19.21 7.54 0.55
N ASP A 118 -20.23 8.38 0.39
CA ASP A 118 -21.62 8.02 0.65
C ASP A 118 -22.33 7.44 -0.59
N LYS A 119 -23.59 7.05 -0.42
CA LYS A 119 -24.40 6.43 -1.48
C LYS A 119 -24.76 7.36 -2.65
N ASN A 120 -24.52 8.66 -2.52
CA ASN A 120 -24.70 9.66 -3.57
C ASN A 120 -23.35 10.06 -4.20
N ASP A 121 -22.29 9.30 -3.88
CA ASP A 121 -20.91 9.56 -4.28
C ASP A 121 -20.35 10.90 -3.76
N HIS A 122 -20.90 11.42 -2.65
CA HIS A 122 -20.30 12.55 -1.96
C HIS A 122 -19.11 12.08 -1.11
N VAL A 123 -18.07 12.90 -1.07
CA VAL A 123 -16.84 12.62 -0.35
C VAL A 123 -16.87 13.35 0.99
N TRP A 124 -16.91 12.58 2.07
CA TRP A 124 -16.90 13.07 3.44
C TRP A 124 -15.51 12.94 4.01
N VAL A 125 -14.95 14.03 4.52
CA VAL A 125 -13.61 14.02 5.12
C VAL A 125 -13.60 14.74 6.46
N THR A 126 -12.63 14.38 7.30
CA THR A 126 -12.45 15.00 8.62
C THR A 126 -11.06 15.62 8.74
N ASP A 127 -11.01 16.79 9.37
CA ASP A 127 -9.76 17.46 9.74
C ASP A 127 -9.67 17.60 11.26
N VAL A 128 -8.62 17.06 11.85
CA VAL A 128 -8.41 17.06 13.32
C VAL A 128 -7.88 18.41 13.80
N GLY A 129 -7.15 19.15 12.95
CA GLY A 129 -6.62 20.45 13.33
C GLY A 129 -7.66 21.57 13.25
N LEU A 130 -8.69 21.38 12.42
CA LEU A 130 -9.78 22.35 12.25
C LEU A 130 -11.05 22.01 13.04
N ASP A 131 -11.09 20.83 13.69
CA ASP A 131 -12.28 20.27 14.35
C ASP A 131 -13.52 20.29 13.44
N ARG A 132 -13.32 19.87 12.18
CA ARG A 132 -14.34 19.97 11.12
C ARG A 132 -14.49 18.70 10.32
N ILE A 133 -15.71 18.52 9.83
CA ILE A 133 -16.09 17.56 8.82
C ILE A 133 -16.49 18.35 7.57
N PHE A 134 -16.08 17.89 6.41
CA PHE A 134 -16.40 18.50 5.12
C PHE A 134 -17.09 17.47 4.24
N GLU A 135 -18.13 17.91 3.55
CA GLU A 135 -18.82 17.15 2.50
C GLU A 135 -18.52 17.82 1.16
N PHE A 136 -17.96 17.05 0.23
CA PHE A 136 -17.74 17.47 -1.14
C PHE A 136 -18.65 16.68 -2.07
N SER A 137 -19.06 17.31 -3.18
CA SER A 137 -19.60 16.58 -4.32
C SER A 137 -18.53 15.64 -4.88
N HIS A 138 -18.98 14.71 -5.72
CA HIS A 138 -18.10 13.79 -6.45
C HIS A 138 -16.95 14.49 -7.19
N ASP A 139 -17.24 15.64 -7.80
CA ASP A 139 -16.30 16.46 -8.58
C ASP A 139 -15.52 17.50 -7.74
N GLY A 140 -15.63 17.45 -6.41
CA GLY A 140 -14.79 18.22 -5.50
C GLY A 140 -15.32 19.61 -5.11
N ALA A 141 -16.57 19.95 -5.43
CA ALA A 141 -17.19 21.16 -4.92
C ALA A 141 -17.59 21.00 -3.45
N LEU A 142 -17.22 21.96 -2.59
CA LEU A 142 -17.61 21.94 -1.17
C LEU A 142 -19.12 22.18 -1.03
N LEU A 143 -19.83 21.19 -0.47
CA LEU A 143 -21.29 21.24 -0.25
C LEU A 143 -21.63 21.68 1.16
N GLN A 144 -20.91 21.15 2.16
CA GLN A 144 -21.18 21.42 3.56
C GLN A 144 -19.90 21.36 4.40
N THR A 145 -19.88 22.17 5.47
CA THR A 145 -18.94 22.05 6.58
C THR A 145 -19.71 21.90 7.88
N ILE A 146 -19.31 20.92 8.70
CA ILE A 146 -19.89 20.65 10.01
C ILE A 146 -18.78 20.77 11.05
N GLY A 147 -19.09 21.45 12.15
CA GLY A 147 -18.12 21.81 13.19
C GLY A 147 -17.98 23.33 13.29
N ARG A 148 -17.65 23.81 14.49
CA ARG A 148 -17.16 25.17 14.68
C ARG A 148 -15.67 25.04 14.95
N GLY A 149 -14.85 25.68 14.12
CA GLY A 149 -13.57 26.14 14.65
C GLY A 149 -13.92 27.24 15.65
N ASP A 150 -13.58 27.01 16.90
CA ASP A 150 -13.35 27.97 17.97
C ASP A 150 -12.79 29.30 17.41
N GLU A 151 -13.43 30.47 17.65
CA GLU A 151 -13.36 31.29 18.89
C GLU A 151 -11.95 31.47 19.45
#